data_AF-A0AA36AAD5-F1
#
_entry.id   AF-A0AA36AAD5-F1
#
_cell.length_a   1.000
_cell.length_b   1.000
_cell.length_c   1.000
_cell.angle_alpha   90.00
_cell.angle_beta   90.00
_cell.angle_gamma   90.00
#
_symmetry.space_group_name_H-M   'P 1'
#
loop_
_entity.id
_entity.type
_entity.pdbx_description
1 polymer ?
#
loop_
_entity_poly.entity_id
_entity_poly.type
_entity_poly.pdbx_seq_one_letter_code
_entity_poly.pdbx_strand_id
1 'polypeptide(L)'
;MVLGLNWILGACIGHLGIMGAIFSVLATLWNYVYNIGFDKAMLAWRGSVLKTLPLRLLHAVIFEAGLLVATIPFIMWWLSMSFWQALSMDIGLVLFYLVYAFVYNWLYDYLFPIPNAQSQKD
;
A
#
# COMPACT_ATOMS: atom_id res chain seq x y z
N MET A 1 24.08 20.18 26.04
CA MET A 1 23.74 19.74 24.66
C MET A 1 22.86 18.48 24.65
N VAL A 2 23.18 17.43 25.43
CA VAL A 2 22.42 16.16 25.45
C VAL A 2 20.97 16.27 26.00
N LEU A 3 20.74 17.12 27.01
CA LEU A 3 19.40 17.30 27.61
C LEU A 3 18.40 18.05 26.70
N GLY A 4 18.89 19.01 25.90
CA GLY A 4 18.06 19.73 24.92
C GLY A 4 17.68 18.84 23.73
N LEU A 5 18.58 17.92 23.34
CA LEU A 5 18.33 16.96 22.27
C LEU A 5 17.21 15.98 22.64
N ASN A 6 17.14 15.50 23.88
CA ASN A 6 16.08 14.58 24.34
C ASN A 6 14.68 15.21 24.35
N TRP A 7 14.57 16.51 24.66
CA TRP A 7 13.26 17.20 24.67
C TRP A 7 12.75 17.47 23.25
N ILE A 8 13.66 17.86 22.35
CA ILE A 8 13.38 18.06 20.93
C ILE A 8 13.04 16.72 20.28
N LEU A 9 13.82 15.66 20.54
CA LEU A 9 13.55 14.32 20.03
C LEU A 9 12.27 13.72 20.63
N GLY A 10 12.00 13.87 21.93
CA GLY A 10 10.79 13.35 22.57
C GLY A 10 9.51 13.99 22.03
N ALA A 11 9.51 15.32 21.84
CA ALA A 11 8.39 16.03 21.21
C ALA A 11 8.25 15.69 19.72
N CYS A 12 9.38 15.55 19.01
CA CYS A 12 9.40 15.19 17.58
C CYS A 12 8.90 13.75 17.35
N ILE A 13 9.34 12.79 18.17
CA ILE A 13 8.89 11.39 18.13
C ILE A 13 7.41 11.29 18.52
N GLY A 14 6.95 12.03 19.53
CA GLY A 14 5.54 12.06 19.92
C GLY A 14 4.65 12.59 18.80
N HIS A 15 5.05 13.68 18.15
CA HIS A 15 4.30 14.25 17.03
C HIS A 15 4.30 13.34 15.80
N LEU A 16 5.47 12.83 15.39
CA LEU A 16 5.59 11.89 14.28
C LEU A 16 4.86 10.56 14.55
N GLY A 17 4.87 10.07 15.79
CA GLY A 17 4.19 8.85 16.20
C GLY A 17 2.67 8.99 16.15
N ILE A 18 2.13 10.10 16.65
CA ILE A 18 0.68 10.41 16.55
C ILE A 18 0.27 10.55 15.08
N MET A 19 1.10 11.17 14.25
CA MET A 19 0.82 11.26 12.80
C MET A 19 0.82 9.89 12.15
N GLY A 20 1.82 9.05 12.43
CA GLY A 20 1.84 7.67 11.94
C GLY A 20 0.61 6.88 12.35
N ALA A 21 0.12 7.08 13.58
CA ALA A 21 -1.12 6.46 14.04
C ALA A 21 -2.36 6.98 13.26
N ILE A 22 -2.48 8.28 13.04
CA ILE A 22 -3.58 8.87 12.25
C ILE A 22 -3.54 8.35 10.81
N PHE A 23 -2.36 8.35 10.18
CA PHE A 23 -2.16 7.79 8.84
C PHE A 23 -2.51 6.31 8.78
N SER A 24 -2.14 5.52 9.79
CA SER A 24 -2.50 4.11 9.86
C SER A 24 -4.02 3.93 9.93
N VAL A 25 -4.73 4.72 10.75
CA VAL A 25 -6.19 4.65 10.85
C VAL A 25 -6.86 5.06 9.54
N LEU A 26 -6.40 6.15 8.91
CA LEU A 26 -6.90 6.60 7.61
C LEU A 26 -6.64 5.56 6.52
N ALA A 27 -5.44 4.97 6.49
CA ALA A 27 -5.09 3.91 5.56
C ALA A 27 -5.96 2.67 5.78
N THR A 28 -6.20 2.24 7.02
CA THR A 28 -7.07 1.10 7.33
C THR A 28 -8.52 1.37 6.92
N LEU A 29 -9.05 2.57 7.20
CA LEU A 29 -10.38 2.99 6.76
C LEU A 29 -10.50 2.97 5.23
N TRP A 30 -9.52 3.56 4.53
CA TRP A 30 -9.49 3.55 3.07
C TRP A 30 -9.43 2.14 2.50
N ASN A 31 -8.59 1.29 3.08
CA ASN A 31 -8.45 -0.12 2.68
C ASN A 31 -9.78 -0.86 2.83
N TYR A 32 -10.51 -0.63 3.92
CA TYR A 32 -11.82 -1.22 4.14
C TYR A 32 -12.87 -0.73 3.10
N VAL A 33 -12.97 0.59 2.89
CA VAL A 33 -13.91 1.19 1.93
C VAL A 33 -13.61 0.71 0.52
N TYR A 34 -12.34 0.68 0.14
CA TYR A 34 -11.90 0.23 -1.17
C TYR A 34 -12.21 -1.25 -1.41
N ASN A 35 -11.92 -2.11 -0.42
CA ASN A 35 -12.23 -3.54 -0.53
C ASN A 35 -13.74 -3.77 -0.76
N ILE A 36 -14.61 -3.06 -0.02
CA ILE A 36 -16.07 -3.17 -0.22
C ILE A 36 -16.47 -2.69 -1.62
N GLY A 37 -15.96 -1.54 -2.06
CA GLY A 37 -16.28 -0.98 -3.37
C GLY A 37 -15.85 -1.90 -4.50
N PHE A 38 -14.64 -2.45 -4.39
CA PHE A 38 -14.10 -3.37 -5.38
C PHE A 38 -14.81 -4.72 -5.39
N ASP A 39 -15.13 -5.27 -4.22
CA ASP A 39 -15.87 -6.54 -4.13
C ASP A 39 -17.27 -6.41 -4.72
N LYS A 40 -17.96 -5.28 -4.48
CA LYS A 40 -19.25 -4.97 -5.12
C LYS A 40 -19.12 -4.80 -6.63
N ALA A 41 -18.08 -4.11 -7.11
CA ALA A 41 -17.82 -3.95 -8.54
C ALA A 41 -17.50 -5.29 -9.22
N MET A 42 -16.70 -6.15 -8.56
CA MET A 42 -16.35 -7.47 -9.07
C MET A 42 -17.55 -8.42 -9.11
N LEU A 43 -18.39 -8.41 -8.06
CA LEU A 43 -19.66 -9.14 -8.02
C LEU A 43 -20.59 -8.71 -9.16
N ALA A 44 -20.71 -7.41 -9.40
CA ALA A 44 -21.53 -6.86 -10.48
C ALA A 44 -20.99 -7.17 -11.89
N TRP A 45 -19.67 -7.30 -12.06
CA TRP A 45 -19.05 -7.48 -13.38
C TRP A 45 -18.80 -8.93 -13.79
N ARG A 46 -18.54 -9.84 -12.85
CA ARG A 46 -18.09 -11.21 -13.21
C ARG A 46 -18.78 -12.36 -12.49
N GLY A 47 -19.55 -12.11 -11.42
CA GLY A 47 -20.23 -13.18 -10.67
C GLY A 47 -19.32 -14.28 -10.10
N SER A 48 -18.01 -14.05 -10.07
CA SER A 48 -16.97 -15.02 -9.69
C SER A 48 -15.81 -14.30 -9.00
N VAL A 49 -15.34 -14.85 -7.89
CA VAL A 49 -14.29 -14.30 -7.01
C VAL A 49 -12.89 -14.87 -7.35
N LEU A 50 -12.75 -15.59 -8.46
CA LEU A 50 -11.48 -16.19 -8.86
C LEU A 50 -10.49 -15.10 -9.32
N LYS A 51 -9.66 -14.62 -8.39
CA LYS A 51 -8.61 -13.62 -8.61
C LYS A 51 -7.43 -14.22 -9.38
N THR A 52 -7.53 -14.22 -10.71
CA THR A 52 -6.38 -14.43 -11.61
C THR A 52 -5.30 -13.36 -11.32
N LEU A 53 -4.02 -13.73 -11.46
CA LEU A 53 -2.88 -12.81 -11.24
C LEU A 53 -3.04 -11.40 -11.85
N PRO A 54 -3.49 -11.24 -13.12
CA PRO A 54 -3.71 -9.91 -13.69
C PRO A 54 -4.79 -9.09 -12.98
N LEU A 55 -5.82 -9.72 -12.42
CA LEU A 55 -6.87 -9.02 -11.67
C LEU A 55 -6.34 -8.52 -10.31
N ARG A 56 -5.40 -9.24 -9.71
CA ARG A 56 -4.70 -8.83 -8.48
C ARG A 56 -3.81 -7.61 -8.72
N LEU A 57 -3.09 -7.59 -9.84
CA LEU A 57 -2.27 -6.43 -10.23
C LEU A 57 -3.15 -5.21 -10.52
N LEU A 58 -4.23 -5.38 -11.27
CA LEU A 58 -5.18 -4.30 -11.56
C LEU A 58 -5.80 -3.74 -10.26
N HIS A 59 -6.21 -4.62 -9.35
CA HIS A 59 -6.75 -4.22 -8.04
C HIS A 59 -5.74 -3.41 -7.22
N ALA A 60 -4.48 -3.85 -7.17
CA ALA A 60 -3.42 -3.15 -6.46
C ALA A 60 -3.14 -1.78 -7.07
N VAL A 61 -3.07 -1.68 -8.39
CA VAL A 61 -2.85 -0.40 -9.09
C VAL A 61 -3.99 0.59 -8.84
N ILE A 62 -5.24 0.14 -8.89
CA ILE A 62 -6.41 1.01 -8.63
C ILE A 62 -6.48 1.39 -7.14
N PHE A 63 -6.13 0.48 -6.23
CA PHE A 63 -6.05 0.76 -4.79
C PHE A 63 -5.07 1.88 -4.52
N GLU A 64 -3.86 1.73 -5.05
CA GLU A 64 -2.76 2.66 -4.87
C GLU A 64 -3.07 4.02 -5.49
N ALA A 65 -3.63 4.05 -6.71
CA ALA A 65 -4.05 5.28 -7.35
C ALA A 65 -5.13 6.01 -6.54
N GLY A 66 -6.09 5.28 -5.99
CA GLY A 66 -7.12 5.84 -5.11
C GLY A 66 -6.56 6.36 -3.79
N LEU A 67 -5.63 5.61 -3.19
CA LEU A 67 -4.94 6.00 -1.96
C LEU A 67 -4.15 7.29 -2.18
N LEU A 68 -3.37 7.39 -3.27
CA LEU A 68 -2.62 8.59 -3.67
C LEU A 68 -3.51 9.83 -3.75
N VAL A 69 -4.69 9.72 -4.35
CA VAL A 69 -5.63 10.85 -4.45
C VAL A 69 -6.14 11.31 -3.07
N ALA A 70 -6.25 10.40 -2.11
CA ALA A 70 -6.66 10.70 -0.74
C ALA A 70 -5.50 11.18 0.14
N THR A 71 -4.30 10.63 -0.02
CA THR A 71 -3.12 10.91 0.82
C THR A 71 -2.39 12.18 0.39
N ILE A 72 -2.28 12.45 -0.92
CA ILE A 72 -1.54 13.62 -1.42
C ILE A 72 -2.08 14.95 -0.86
N PRO A 73 -3.39 15.24 -0.89
CA PRO A 73 -3.92 16.48 -0.32
C PRO A 73 -3.61 16.62 1.17
N PHE A 74 -3.65 15.51 1.90
CA PHE A 74 -3.35 15.47 3.33
C PHE A 74 -1.86 15.74 3.59
N ILE A 75 -0.96 15.08 2.85
CA ILE A 75 0.49 15.28 2.94
C ILE A 75 0.88 16.71 2.56
N MET A 76 0.30 17.24 1.48
CA MET A 76 0.55 18.62 1.04
C MET A 76 0.15 19.63 2.11
N TRP A 77 -1.03 19.48 2.71
CA TRP A 77 -1.50 20.36 3.78
C TRP A 77 -0.64 20.21 5.04
N TRP A 78 -0.28 18.98 5.41
CA TRP A 78 0.40 18.68 6.65
C TRP A 78 1.88 19.06 6.66
N LEU A 79 2.62 18.71 5.60
CA LEU A 79 4.06 18.96 5.49
C LEU A 79 4.36 20.25 4.73
N SER A 80 3.34 21.01 4.31
CA SER A 80 3.48 22.20 3.44
C SER A 80 4.33 21.91 2.20
N MET A 81 4.22 20.69 1.67
CA MET A 81 4.96 20.25 0.49
C MET A 81 4.18 20.59 -0.77
N SER A 82 4.91 20.86 -1.85
CA SER A 82 4.29 21.02 -3.17
C SER A 82 3.76 19.68 -3.69
N PHE A 83 2.77 19.73 -4.59
CA PHE A 83 2.17 18.54 -5.20
C PHE A 83 3.22 17.57 -5.76
N TRP A 84 4.21 18.09 -6.50
CA TRP A 84 5.28 17.29 -7.09
C TRP A 84 6.20 16.64 -6.05
N GLN A 85 6.46 17.31 -4.93
CA GLN A 85 7.24 16.74 -3.83
C GLN A 85 6.46 15.60 -3.15
N ALA A 86 5.20 15.84 -2.78
CA ALA A 86 4.35 14.81 -2.19
C ALA A 86 4.19 13.59 -3.11
N LEU A 87 3.89 13.83 -4.40
CA LEU A 87 3.73 12.79 -5.41
C LEU A 87 5.01 11.98 -5.62
N SER A 88 6.17 12.62 -5.74
CA SER A 88 7.45 11.91 -5.95
C SER A 88 7.85 11.06 -4.75
N MET A 89 7.59 11.56 -3.53
CA MET A 89 7.84 10.80 -2.30
C MET A 89 6.97 9.53 -2.24
N ASP A 90 5.69 9.68 -2.55
CA ASP A 90 4.72 8.58 -2.51
C ASP A 90 5.00 7.57 -3.62
N ILE A 91 5.24 8.02 -4.86
CA ILE A 91 5.65 7.15 -5.99
C ILE A 91 6.94 6.38 -5.66
N GLY A 92 7.92 7.01 -5.01
CA GLY A 92 9.15 6.34 -4.60
C GLY A 92 8.89 5.17 -3.65
N LEU A 93 7.99 5.38 -2.68
CA LEU A 93 7.58 4.34 -1.72
C LEU A 93 6.82 3.20 -2.42
N VAL A 94 5.88 3.54 -3.31
CA VAL A 94 5.08 2.56 -4.08
C VAL A 94 5.95 1.71 -4.98
N LEU A 95 6.87 2.33 -5.72
CA LEU A 95 7.80 1.62 -6.60
C LEU A 95 8.71 0.69 -5.78
N PHE A 96 9.22 1.16 -4.65
CA PHE A 96 10.00 0.33 -3.74
C PHE A 96 9.20 -0.90 -3.26
N TYR A 97 7.94 -0.70 -2.83
CA TYR A 97 7.08 -1.79 -2.40
C TYR A 97 6.75 -2.77 -3.53
N LEU A 98 6.50 -2.29 -4.76
CA LEU A 98 6.28 -3.13 -5.94
C LEU A 98 7.48 -4.01 -6.24
N VAL A 99 8.69 -3.44 -6.25
CA VAL A 99 9.93 -4.18 -6.48
C VAL A 99 10.14 -5.19 -5.35
N TYR A 100 9.96 -4.78 -4.09
CA TYR A 100 10.06 -5.67 -2.94
C TYR A 100 9.07 -6.85 -3.05
N ALA A 101 7.80 -6.58 -3.32
CA ALA A 101 6.77 -7.60 -3.46
C ALA A 101 7.08 -8.54 -4.63
N PHE A 102 7.54 -8.03 -5.77
CA PHE A 102 7.95 -8.85 -6.90
C PHE A 102 9.10 -9.79 -6.53
N VAL A 103 10.17 -9.26 -5.93
CA VAL A 103 11.32 -10.05 -5.50
C VAL A 103 10.92 -11.09 -4.45
N TYR A 104 10.08 -10.69 -3.48
CA TYR A 104 9.58 -11.59 -2.45
C TYR A 104 8.76 -12.74 -3.05
N ASN A 105 7.80 -12.45 -3.94
CA ASN A 105 7.00 -13.49 -4.59
C ASN A 105 7.87 -14.42 -5.45
N TRP A 106 8.81 -13.85 -6.22
CA TRP A 106 9.74 -14.64 -7.02
C TRP A 106 10.62 -15.56 -6.16
N LEU A 107 11.15 -15.03 -5.06
CA LEU A 107 11.95 -15.81 -4.12
C LEU A 107 11.11 -16.89 -3.42
N TYR A 108 9.85 -16.58 -3.07
CA TYR A 108 8.93 -17.53 -2.48
C TYR A 108 8.65 -18.71 -3.42
N ASP A 109 8.35 -18.43 -4.69
CA ASP A 109 8.12 -19.46 -5.70
C ASP A 109 9.39 -20.30 -5.97
N TYR A 110 10.57 -19.67 -5.88
CA TYR A 110 11.86 -20.36 -6.03
C TYR A 110 12.20 -21.25 -4.83
N LEU A 111 11.93 -20.78 -3.60
CA LEU A 111 12.23 -21.52 -2.36
C LEU A 111 11.17 -22.59 -2.04
N PHE A 112 9.92 -22.36 -2.44
CA PHE A 112 8.79 -23.25 -2.23
C PHE A 112 8.09 -23.57 -3.56
N PRO A 113 8.76 -24.28 -4.48
CA PRO A 113 8.13 -24.71 -5.70
C PRO A 113 6.99 -25.68 -5.34
N ILE A 114 5.75 -25.24 -5.54
CA ILE A 114 4.57 -26.09 -5.39
C ILE A 114 4.69 -27.18 -6.46
N PRO A 115 4.67 -28.48 -6.11
CA PRO A 115 4.68 -29.54 -7.10
C PRO A 115 3.53 -29.32 -8.08
N ASN A 116 3.85 -29.11 -9.36
CA ASN A 116 2.85 -28.92 -10.39
C ASN A 116 1.86 -30.10 -10.33
N ALA A 117 0.57 -29.79 -10.17
CA ALA A 117 -0.52 -30.74 -10.42
C ALA A 117 -0.65 -31.02 -11.93
N GLN A 118 0.43 -31.53 -12.53
CA GLN A 118 0.54 -31.91 -13.94
C GLN A 118 0.68 -33.43 -14.11
N SER A 119 0.19 -34.21 -13.14
CA SER A 119 -0.02 -35.65 -13.27
C SER A 119 -1.52 -35.95 -13.24
N GLN A 120 -2.25 -35.57 -14.29
CA GLN A 120 -3.55 -36.16 -14.63
C GLN A 120 -3.92 -35.81 -16.08
N LYS A 121 -3.08 -36.28 -16.99
CA LYS A 121 -3.45 -36.56 -18.38
C LYS A 121 -2.54 -37.70 -18.82
N ASP A 122 -2.87 -38.88 -18.29
CA ASP A 122 -2.56 -40.15 -18.95
C ASP A 122 -3.40 -40.25 -20.23
#